data_AF-A0A1D6EGC5-F1
#
_entry.id   AF-A0A1D6EGC5-F1
#
_cell.length_a   1.000
_cell.length_b   1.000
_cell.length_c   1.000
_cell.angle_alpha   90.00
_cell.angle_beta   90.00
_cell.angle_gamma   90.00
#
_symmetry.space_group_name_H-M   'P 1'
#
loop_
_entity.id
_entity.type
_entity.pdbx_description
1 polymer ?
#
loop_
_entity_poly.entity_id
_entity_poly.type
_entity_poly.pdbx_seq_one_letter_code
_entity_poly.pdbx_strand_id
1 'polypeptide(L)'
;MESLVGEHGVEGKESKTPIEAVAQVLASSKFLQNIGLVPATKKSSNGGDPTRVADLEEELESEKQNTLEVRAQLDALKKKVEESEQARDKELEKINDLQKGADETNALLRRLFSLNK
;
A
#
# COMPACT_ATOMS: atom_id res chain seq x y z
N MET A 1 49.34 -48.54 52.30
CA MET A 1 47.87 -48.68 52.13
C MET A 1 47.54 -47.80 50.93
N GLU A 2 47.54 -48.36 49.71
CA GLU A 2 46.36 -48.89 48.99
C GLU A 2 45.36 -47.77 48.63
N SER A 3 44.68 -47.68 47.48
CA SER A 3 44.63 -48.42 46.21
C SER A 3 43.61 -47.69 45.30
N LEU A 4 43.99 -47.47 44.03
CA LEU A 4 43.24 -47.47 42.76
C LEU A 4 41.80 -46.89 42.61
N VAL A 5 41.69 -46.02 41.58
CA VAL A 5 40.67 -45.97 40.50
C VAL A 5 39.21 -45.76 40.91
N GLY A 6 38.73 -44.54 40.68
CA GLY A 6 37.31 -44.22 40.53
C GLY A 6 36.83 -44.55 39.11
N GLU A 7 36.29 -45.75 39.00
CA GLU A 7 35.63 -46.41 37.88
C GLU A 7 34.63 -45.52 37.11
N HIS A 8 34.84 -45.36 35.80
CA HIS A 8 33.78 -44.98 34.85
C HIS A 8 33.03 -46.26 34.49
N GLY A 9 32.01 -46.60 35.28
CA GLY A 9 31.14 -47.74 35.05
C GLY A 9 29.68 -47.34 35.06
N VAL A 10 29.09 -47.13 33.87
CA VAL A 10 27.68 -47.45 33.65
C VAL A 10 27.63 -48.43 32.49
N GLU A 11 27.91 -49.68 32.85
CA GLU A 11 27.59 -50.87 32.09
C GLU A 11 26.06 -51.07 32.09
N GLY A 12 25.48 -51.48 30.96
CA GLY A 12 24.10 -51.94 30.88
C GLY A 12 23.13 -51.05 30.07
N LYS A 13 23.31 -50.96 28.76
CA LYS A 13 22.17 -50.89 27.84
C LYS A 13 22.37 -51.95 26.77
N GLU A 14 21.32 -52.76 26.59
CA GLU A 14 21.22 -53.83 25.62
C GLU A 14 22.01 -53.52 24.36
N SER A 15 22.84 -54.46 23.92
CA SER A 15 23.56 -54.36 22.66
C SER A 15 22.54 -54.23 21.55
N LYS A 16 22.21 -52.98 21.20
CA LYS A 16 21.29 -52.66 20.11
C LYS A 16 21.80 -53.36 18.87
N THR A 17 20.90 -54.05 18.20
CA THR A 17 21.22 -54.57 16.88
C THR A 17 21.62 -53.39 15.99
N PRO A 18 22.49 -53.59 14.98
CA PRO A 18 22.87 -52.53 14.06
C PRO A 18 21.66 -51.80 13.45
N ILE A 19 20.54 -52.51 13.26
CA ILE A 19 19.27 -51.98 12.77
C ILE A 19 18.67 -50.96 13.74
N GLU A 20 18.63 -51.27 15.04
CA GLU A 20 18.09 -50.36 16.06
C GLU A 20 18.96 -49.14 16.27
N ALA A 21 20.29 -49.29 16.17
CA ALA A 21 21.22 -48.17 16.23
C ALA A 21 20.97 -47.20 15.07
N VAL A 22 20.81 -47.71 13.84
CA VAL A 22 20.48 -46.90 12.67
C VAL A 22 19.10 -46.25 12.84
N ALA A 23 18.08 -46.99 13.28
CA ALA A 23 16.74 -46.46 13.49
C ALA A 23 16.72 -45.29 14.50
N GLN A 24 17.47 -45.40 15.60
CA GLN A 24 17.58 -44.33 16.59
C GLN A 24 18.26 -43.08 16.01
N VAL A 25 19.35 -43.26 15.26
CA VAL A 25 20.06 -42.13 14.64
C VAL A 25 19.17 -41.45 13.61
N LEU A 26 18.45 -42.20 12.78
CA LEU A 26 17.50 -41.67 11.80
C LEU A 26 16.34 -40.92 12.47
N ALA A 27 15.82 -41.41 13.60
CA ALA A 27 14.75 -40.75 14.35
C ALA A 27 15.23 -39.46 15.05
N SER A 28 16.49 -39.42 15.49
CA SER A 28 17.08 -38.24 16.16
C SER A 28 17.64 -37.17 15.21
N SER A 29 17.82 -37.52 13.93
CA SER A 29 18.52 -36.68 12.94
C SER A 29 17.58 -36.10 11.90
N LYS A 30 17.87 -34.86 11.47
CA LYS A 30 17.19 -34.22 10.33
C LYS A 30 17.83 -34.57 8.98
N PHE A 31 18.83 -35.45 8.96
CA PHE A 31 19.58 -35.78 7.75
C PHE A 31 18.67 -36.16 6.57
N LEU A 32 17.71 -37.06 6.77
CA LEU A 32 16.77 -37.48 5.72
C LEU A 32 15.86 -36.34 5.23
N GLN A 33 15.51 -35.41 6.12
CA GLN A 33 14.75 -34.21 5.75
C GLN A 33 15.62 -33.23 4.95
N ASN A 34 16.88 -33.05 5.34
CA ASN A 34 17.82 -32.14 4.71
C ASN A 34 18.22 -32.59 3.29
N ILE A 35 18.32 -33.91 3.07
CA ILE A 35 18.64 -34.47 1.75
C ILE A 35 17.38 -34.78 0.91
N GLY A 36 16.19 -34.41 1.38
CA GLY A 36 14.93 -34.56 0.66
C GLY A 36 14.38 -35.99 0.55
N LEU A 37 14.94 -36.94 1.29
CA LEU A 37 14.48 -38.35 1.32
C LEU A 37 13.25 -38.56 2.20
N VAL A 38 13.00 -37.66 3.16
CA VAL A 38 11.78 -37.64 3.99
C VAL A 38 11.15 -36.24 3.91
N PRO A 39 9.84 -36.12 3.65
CA PRO A 39 9.19 -34.83 3.66
C PRO A 39 9.31 -34.18 5.04
N ALA A 40 9.77 -32.93 5.09
CA ALA A 40 9.75 -32.14 6.31
C ALA A 40 8.32 -32.13 6.85
N THR A 41 8.12 -32.53 8.11
CA THR A 41 6.82 -32.44 8.79
C THR A 41 6.35 -31.01 8.68
N LYS A 42 5.32 -30.77 7.86
CA LYS A 42 4.92 -29.43 7.41
C LYS A 42 4.58 -28.55 8.61
N LYS A 43 5.50 -27.67 8.99
CA LYS A 43 5.23 -26.46 9.79
C LYS A 43 5.48 -25.25 8.90
N SER A 44 4.58 -25.06 7.94
CA SER A 44 4.29 -23.75 7.36
C SER A 44 3.11 -23.94 6.42
N SER A 45 1.95 -23.52 6.90
CA SER A 45 0.79 -23.20 6.09
C SER A 45 1.11 -21.96 5.24
N ASN A 46 2.04 -22.09 4.30
CA ASN A 46 2.22 -21.13 3.21
C ASN A 46 1.83 -21.80 1.87
N GLY A 47 0.81 -22.67 1.91
CA GLY A 47 0.02 -22.95 0.73
C GLY A 47 -0.90 -21.75 0.53
N GLY A 48 -0.83 -21.11 -0.64
CA GLY A 48 -1.69 -19.98 -0.99
C GLY A 48 -3.14 -20.33 -0.67
N ASP A 49 -3.68 -19.63 0.33
CA ASP A 49 -5.08 -19.78 0.74
C ASP A 49 -5.94 -19.21 -0.40
N PRO A 50 -6.74 -20.03 -1.10
CA PRO A 50 -7.58 -19.55 -2.21
C PRO A 50 -8.52 -18.41 -1.77
N THR A 51 -8.85 -18.35 -0.48
CA THR A 51 -9.63 -17.27 0.12
C THR A 51 -8.94 -15.90 -0.03
N ARG A 52 -7.61 -15.85 0.14
CA ARG A 52 -6.83 -14.62 0.00
C ARG A 52 -6.76 -14.11 -1.45
N VAL A 53 -6.84 -15.01 -2.43
CA VAL A 53 -6.89 -14.61 -3.84
C VAL A 53 -8.25 -13.98 -4.16
N ALA A 54 -9.34 -14.58 -3.69
CA ALA A 54 -10.68 -14.05 -3.86
C ALA A 54 -10.85 -12.66 -3.19
N ASP A 55 -10.35 -12.50 -1.97
CA ASP A 55 -10.38 -11.22 -1.25
C ASP A 55 -9.61 -10.12 -2.01
N LEU A 56 -8.44 -10.45 -2.57
CA LEU A 56 -7.63 -9.51 -3.36
C LEU A 56 -8.28 -9.16 -4.71
N GLU A 57 -9.00 -10.10 -5.33
CA GLU A 57 -9.76 -9.86 -6.55
C GLU A 57 -10.95 -8.92 -6.32
N GLU A 58 -11.66 -9.09 -5.19
CA GLU A 58 -12.74 -8.19 -4.77
C GLU A 58 -12.21 -6.78 -4.46
N GLU A 59 -11.12 -6.68 -3.70
CA GLU A 59 -10.48 -5.39 -3.38
C GLU A 59 -10.03 -4.67 -4.65
N LEU A 60 -9.43 -5.39 -5.61
CA LEU A 60 -9.01 -4.83 -6.89
C LEU A 60 -10.20 -4.29 -7.70
N GLU A 61 -11.33 -5.02 -7.74
CA GLU A 61 -12.50 -4.56 -8.48
C GLU A 61 -13.15 -3.34 -7.82
N SER A 62 -13.19 -3.31 -6.48
CA SER A 62 -13.65 -2.14 -5.73
C SER A 62 -12.77 -0.91 -5.97
N GLU A 63 -11.45 -1.08 -6.05
CA GLU A 63 -10.48 -0.01 -6.31
C GLU A 63 -10.60 0.51 -7.74
N LYS A 64 -10.84 -0.36 -8.73
CA LYS A 64 -11.12 0.07 -10.12
C LYS A 64 -12.39 0.92 -10.18
N GLN A 65 -13.45 0.49 -9.51
CA GLN A 65 -14.71 1.22 -9.48
C GLN A 65 -14.53 2.58 -8.79
N ASN A 66 -13.82 2.62 -7.66
CA ASN A 66 -13.47 3.87 -6.96
C ASN A 66 -12.66 4.80 -7.88
N THR A 67 -11.65 4.27 -8.56
CA THR A 67 -10.83 5.05 -9.50
C THR A 67 -11.68 5.68 -10.61
N LEU A 68 -12.66 4.94 -11.15
CA LEU A 68 -13.59 5.48 -12.16
C LEU A 68 -14.46 6.61 -11.59
N GLU A 69 -14.97 6.44 -10.38
CA GLU A 69 -15.78 7.45 -9.69
C GLU A 69 -14.98 8.72 -9.39
N VAL A 70 -13.77 8.58 -8.85
CA VAL A 70 -12.85 9.71 -8.59
C VAL A 70 -12.53 10.43 -9.88
N ARG A 71 -12.27 9.70 -10.98
CA ARG A 71 -12.01 10.31 -12.28
C ARG A 71 -13.20 11.09 -12.80
N ALA A 72 -14.41 10.53 -12.68
CA ALA A 72 -15.64 11.21 -13.07
C ALA A 72 -15.88 12.49 -12.25
N GLN A 73 -15.63 12.43 -10.93
CA GLN A 73 -15.71 13.61 -10.06
C GLN A 73 -14.68 14.68 -10.44
N LEU A 74 -13.46 14.27 -10.77
CA LEU A 74 -12.39 15.18 -11.20
C LEU A 74 -12.73 15.86 -12.51
N ASP A 75 -13.25 15.13 -13.50
CA ASP A 75 -13.69 15.69 -14.78
C ASP A 75 -14.87 16.67 -14.59
N ALA A 76 -15.82 16.32 -13.73
CA ALA A 76 -16.93 17.21 -13.39
C ALA A 76 -16.47 18.49 -12.68
N LEU A 77 -15.50 18.37 -11.76
CA LEU A 77 -14.92 19.52 -11.07
C LEU A 77 -14.13 20.41 -12.04
N LYS A 78 -13.32 19.81 -12.92
CA LYS A 78 -12.56 20.53 -13.94
C LYS A 78 -13.47 21.36 -14.84
N LYS A 79 -14.58 20.77 -15.29
CA LYS A 79 -15.59 21.49 -16.08
C LYS A 79 -16.19 22.68 -15.33
N LYS A 80 -16.56 22.49 -14.05
CA LYS A 80 -17.10 23.58 -13.22
C LYS A 80 -16.09 24.71 -13.01
N VAL A 81 -14.81 24.37 -12.84
CA VAL A 81 -13.74 25.38 -12.71
C VAL A 81 -13.60 26.17 -14.00
N GLU A 82 -13.54 25.50 -15.15
CA GLU A 82 -13.45 26.18 -16.45
C GLU A 82 -14.64 27.11 -16.71
N GLU A 83 -15.86 26.65 -16.44
CA GLU A 83 -17.07 27.48 -16.54
C GLU A 83 -17.03 28.68 -15.57
N SER A 84 -16.56 28.47 -14.34
CA SER A 84 -16.41 29.53 -13.33
C SER A 84 -15.35 30.56 -13.71
N GLU A 85 -14.24 30.13 -14.30
CA GLU A 85 -13.18 31.03 -14.76
C GLU A 85 -13.67 31.87 -15.93
N GLN A 86 -14.34 31.27 -16.92
CA GLN A 86 -14.95 32.00 -18.03
C GLN A 86 -16.02 33.01 -17.55
N ALA A 87 -16.81 32.66 -16.54
CA ALA A 87 -17.79 33.57 -15.95
C ALA A 87 -17.10 34.76 -15.26
N ARG A 88 -16.04 34.48 -14.49
CA ARG A 88 -15.23 35.51 -13.82
C ARG A 88 -14.57 36.46 -14.83
N ASP A 89 -14.03 35.93 -15.92
CA ASP A 89 -13.35 36.76 -16.93
C ASP A 89 -14.33 37.73 -17.61
N LYS A 90 -15.55 37.27 -17.92
CA LYS A 90 -16.64 38.14 -18.42
C LYS A 90 -17.07 39.19 -17.41
N GLU A 91 -17.06 38.87 -16.12
CA GLU A 91 -17.38 39.83 -15.07
C GLU A 91 -16.30 40.90 -14.94
N LEU A 92 -15.02 40.51 -15.03
CA LEU A 92 -13.90 41.44 -15.04
C LEU A 92 -13.94 42.39 -16.24
N GLU A 93 -14.31 41.90 -17.43
CA GLU A 93 -14.50 42.73 -18.63
C GLU A 93 -15.58 43.80 -18.38
N LYS A 94 -16.74 43.41 -17.84
CA LYS A 94 -17.82 44.36 -17.50
C LYS A 94 -17.39 45.40 -16.47
N ILE A 95 -16.62 45.00 -15.46
CA ILE A 95 -16.09 45.94 -14.46
C ILE A 95 -15.16 46.95 -15.14
N ASN A 96 -14.31 46.51 -16.06
CA ASN A 96 -13.41 47.40 -16.79
C ASN A 96 -14.18 48.41 -17.64
N ASP A 97 -15.20 47.96 -18.38
CA ASP A 97 -16.06 48.84 -19.18
C ASP A 97 -16.78 49.88 -18.33
N LEU A 98 -17.31 49.47 -17.17
CA LEU A 98 -17.95 50.39 -16.23
C LEU A 98 -16.97 51.41 -15.65
N GLN A 99 -15.76 50.98 -15.29
CA GLN A 99 -14.71 51.88 -14.82
C GLN A 99 -14.34 52.92 -15.88
N LYS A 100 -14.17 52.48 -17.13
CA LYS A 100 -13.89 53.38 -18.26
C LYS A 100 -15.03 54.38 -18.47
N GLY A 101 -16.28 53.93 -18.45
CA GLY A 101 -17.43 54.81 -18.55
C GLY A 101 -17.53 55.82 -17.40
N ALA A 102 -17.18 55.40 -16.18
CA ALA A 102 -17.12 56.29 -15.02
C ALA A 102 -16.01 57.34 -15.16
N ASP A 103 -14.83 56.95 -15.64
CA ASP A 103 -13.71 57.86 -15.87
C ASP A 103 -14.00 58.88 -16.97
N GLU A 104 -14.61 58.46 -18.07
CA GLU A 104 -15.06 59.36 -19.15
C GLU A 104 -16.10 60.36 -18.64
N THR A 105 -17.09 59.89 -17.88
CA THR A 105 -18.10 60.75 -17.26
C THR A 105 -17.47 61.76 -16.31
N ASN A 106 -16.55 61.31 -15.46
CA ASN A 106 -15.81 62.18 -14.54
C ASN A 106 -14.96 63.22 -15.29
N ALA A 107 -14.33 62.83 -16.40
CA ALA A 107 -13.56 63.75 -17.23
C ALA A 107 -14.45 64.84 -17.86
N LEU A 108 -15.63 64.46 -18.37
CA LEU A 108 -16.62 65.41 -18.89
C LEU A 108 -17.10 66.40 -17.82
N LEU A 109 -17.44 65.91 -16.63
CA LEU A 109 -17.85 66.76 -15.50
C LEU A 109 -16.76 67.77 -15.13
N ARG A 110 -15.50 67.32 -15.01
CA ARG A 110 -14.36 68.21 -14.74
C ARG A 110 -14.22 69.31 -15.80
N ARG A 111 -14.41 68.98 -17.07
CA ARG A 111 -14.37 69.95 -18.18
C ARG A 111 -15.50 70.96 -18.09
N LEU A 112 -16.74 70.52 -17.82
CA LEU A 112 -17.89 71.41 -17.64
C LEU A 112 -17.70 72.39 -16.48
N PHE A 113 -17.22 71.91 -15.33
CA PHE A 113 -16.92 72.78 -14.18
C PHE A 113 -15.77 73.75 -14.44
N SER A 114 -14.81 73.38 -15.29
CA SER A 114 -13.70 74.26 -15.67
C SER A 114 -14.12 75.38 -16.62
N LEU A 115 -15.20 75.19 -17.40
CA LEU A 115 -15.75 76.18 -18.33
C LEU A 115 -16.68 77.20 -17.65
N ASN A 116 -17.16 76.90 -16.44
CA ASN A 116 -18.03 77.78 -15.63
C ASN A 116 -17.25 78.59 -14.58
N LYS A 117 -15.94 78.75 -14.76
CA LYS A 117 -15.07 79.67 -14.02
C LYS A 117 -14.69 80.84 -14.92
#